data_AF-A0A928J2H2-F1
#
_entry.id   AF-A0A928J2H2-F1
#
_cell.length_a   1.000
_cell.length_b   1.000
_cell.length_c   1.000
_cell.angle_alpha   90.00
_cell.angle_beta   90.00
_cell.angle_gamma   90.00
#
_symmetry.space_group_name_H-M   'P 1'
#
loop_
_entity.id
_entity.type
_entity.pdbx_description
1 polymer ?
#
loop_
_entity_poly.entity_id
_entity_poly.type
_entity_poly.pdbx_seq_one_letter_code
_entity_poly.pdbx_strand_id
1 'polypeptide(L)'
;MRIGAVNWDCSLPPNTFFGSYFAKTLSFKKWRARVPYYADIISEDNVCCHLRTADEFDVELQYAIDANIDYFAYVWHTDDKTAKPDPDVKTSVTWPHAWTQDYARKLHRKSALNKRIKLCAILLCSQPYVESDYASLAEEMKEEYYEKIDGRPLVYLFGGYRTDVIDILRGFREKYNTAEPYIAFMNNGVESPDGDYSRADAVSAYNCSGNRKNIATYAELLDEQIADNEDRKKYGINIIPSFTVGWNPLPRIETVVPWVSYRQLIYSERASASELEAGMKKLAAWIRENRVHVKVDHILTFAWNEFEEGGYICPTYREDGSIDGSLVDAFAKAAEILRSESGGK
;
A
#
# COMPACT_ATOMS: atom_id res chain seq x y z
N MET A 1 -6.92 -4.02 16.93
CA MET A 1 -6.59 -3.37 15.63
C MET A 1 -5.94 -4.37 14.70
N ARG A 2 -6.44 -4.46 13.48
CA ARG A 2 -5.86 -5.15 12.33
C ARG A 2 -5.04 -4.16 11.52
N ILE A 3 -3.80 -4.52 11.21
CA ILE A 3 -2.82 -3.65 10.55
C ILE A 3 -2.62 -4.12 9.12
N GLY A 4 -3.07 -3.31 8.16
CA GLY A 4 -2.81 -3.54 6.74
C GLY A 4 -1.53 -2.88 6.29
N ALA A 5 -0.87 -3.43 5.28
CA ALA A 5 0.18 -2.73 4.55
C ALA A 5 -0.10 -2.74 3.05
N VAL A 6 0.12 -1.61 2.38
CA VAL A 6 0.10 -1.56 0.91
C VAL A 6 1.24 -2.43 0.39
N ASN A 7 0.95 -3.34 -0.55
CA ASN A 7 1.95 -4.17 -1.21
C ASN A 7 1.82 -4.00 -2.73
N TRP A 8 2.80 -3.31 -3.31
CA TRP A 8 2.92 -3.07 -4.75
C TRP A 8 3.91 -4.03 -5.38
N ASP A 9 3.49 -4.76 -6.41
CA ASP A 9 4.34 -5.77 -7.04
C ASP A 9 5.14 -5.21 -8.22
N CYS A 10 5.91 -4.15 -7.96
CA CYS A 10 6.72 -3.47 -8.97
C CYS A 10 8.15 -4.02 -9.10
N SER A 11 8.60 -4.83 -8.12
CA SER A 11 9.93 -5.45 -8.10
C SER A 11 9.99 -6.68 -9.02
N LEU A 12 10.00 -6.42 -10.32
CA LEU A 12 9.93 -7.40 -11.40
C LEU A 12 11.25 -7.51 -12.19
N PRO A 13 11.42 -8.56 -13.02
CA PRO A 13 12.58 -8.68 -13.89
C PRO A 13 12.86 -7.48 -14.79
N PRO A 14 14.13 -7.15 -15.08
CA PRO A 14 14.53 -5.97 -15.85
C PRO A 14 14.04 -5.98 -17.31
N ASN A 15 13.61 -7.13 -17.84
CA ASN A 15 13.00 -7.25 -19.16
C ASN A 15 11.48 -6.95 -19.16
N THR A 16 10.89 -6.64 -18.02
CA THR A 16 9.52 -6.14 -17.89
C THR A 16 9.50 -4.61 -17.86
N PHE A 17 8.34 -4.01 -18.15
CA PHE A 17 8.19 -2.55 -18.12
C PHE A 17 8.59 -1.96 -16.75
N PHE A 18 7.95 -2.39 -15.66
CA PHE A 18 8.25 -1.88 -14.31
C PHE A 18 9.63 -2.29 -13.81
N GLY A 19 10.04 -3.54 -14.01
CA GLY A 19 11.34 -4.02 -13.59
C GLY A 19 12.50 -3.26 -14.24
N SER A 20 12.35 -2.82 -15.49
CA SER A 20 13.35 -1.99 -16.17
C SER A 20 13.54 -0.62 -15.50
N TYR A 21 12.49 -0.04 -14.93
CA TYR A 21 12.56 1.23 -14.21
C TYR A 21 13.06 1.03 -12.78
N PHE A 22 12.61 -0.03 -12.09
CA PHE A 22 13.14 -0.43 -10.79
C PHE A 22 14.66 -0.61 -10.82
N ALA A 23 15.17 -1.32 -11.84
CA ALA A 23 16.61 -1.52 -12.01
C ALA A 23 17.32 -0.17 -12.20
N LYS A 24 16.76 0.74 -12.99
CA LYS A 24 17.37 2.07 -13.23
C LYS A 24 17.37 2.96 -11.99
N THR A 25 16.32 2.94 -11.19
CA THR A 25 16.15 3.84 -10.03
C THR A 25 17.02 3.42 -8.85
N LEU A 26 17.15 2.11 -8.58
CA LEU A 26 17.84 1.60 -7.39
C LEU A 26 19.24 1.01 -7.65
N SER A 27 19.71 0.93 -8.90
CA SER A 27 21.04 0.38 -9.19
C SER A 27 22.20 1.18 -8.61
N PHE A 28 22.07 2.51 -8.47
CA PHE A 28 23.14 3.35 -7.94
C PHE A 28 23.51 2.94 -6.50
N LYS A 29 24.81 2.81 -6.22
CA LYS A 29 25.30 2.37 -4.88
C LYS A 29 24.67 3.13 -3.70
N LYS A 30 24.44 4.44 -3.83
CA LYS A 30 23.83 5.27 -2.77
C LYS A 30 22.42 4.80 -2.37
N TRP A 31 21.74 4.03 -3.21
CA TRP A 31 20.42 3.45 -2.94
C TRP A 31 20.49 2.01 -2.44
N ARG A 32 21.67 1.45 -2.16
CA ARG A 32 21.84 0.05 -1.74
C ARG A 32 20.99 -0.33 -0.53
N ALA A 33 20.87 0.57 0.44
CA ALA A 33 20.05 0.39 1.65
C ALA A 33 18.54 0.26 1.38
N ARG A 34 18.09 0.58 0.15
CA ARG A 34 16.68 0.49 -0.29
C ARG A 34 16.42 -0.71 -1.19
N VAL A 35 17.46 -1.44 -1.59
CA VAL A 35 17.32 -2.61 -2.46
C VAL A 35 16.67 -3.74 -1.65
N PRO A 36 15.54 -4.33 -2.09
CA PRO A 36 14.90 -5.44 -1.39
C PRO A 36 15.85 -6.62 -1.24
N TYR A 37 15.72 -7.34 -0.14
CA TYR A 37 16.58 -8.49 0.20
C TYR A 37 16.56 -9.62 -0.83
N TYR A 38 15.52 -9.68 -1.67
CA TYR A 38 15.34 -10.67 -2.74
C TYR A 38 15.81 -10.18 -4.11
N ALA A 39 16.38 -8.99 -4.23
CA ALA A 39 16.95 -8.53 -5.49
C ALA A 39 18.37 -9.07 -5.70
N ASP A 40 18.76 -9.25 -6.95
CA ASP A 40 20.10 -9.65 -7.34
C ASP A 40 21.02 -8.44 -7.43
N ILE A 41 22.06 -8.42 -6.59
CA ILE A 41 23.17 -7.48 -6.72
C ILE A 41 24.14 -8.04 -7.78
N ILE A 42 24.11 -7.48 -8.98
CA ILE A 42 24.96 -7.92 -10.10
C ILE A 42 26.33 -7.24 -10.05
N SER A 43 26.36 -5.96 -9.69
CA SER A 43 27.60 -5.19 -9.46
C SER A 43 27.37 -4.01 -8.52
N GLU A 44 28.36 -3.13 -8.34
CA GLU A 44 28.24 -1.92 -7.52
C GLU A 44 27.09 -1.02 -7.97
N ASP A 45 26.96 -0.79 -9.28
CA ASP A 45 25.94 0.06 -9.89
C ASP A 45 24.97 -0.72 -10.79
N ASN A 46 24.67 -1.98 -10.45
CA ASN A 46 23.69 -2.79 -11.18
C ASN A 46 22.95 -3.74 -10.22
N VAL A 47 21.65 -3.51 -10.10
CA VAL A 47 20.72 -4.31 -9.31
C VAL A 47 19.52 -4.67 -10.19
N CYS A 48 19.06 -5.90 -10.08
CA CYS A 48 17.88 -6.39 -10.78
C CYS A 48 17.01 -7.22 -9.83
N CYS A 49 15.74 -7.41 -10.14
CA CYS A 49 14.92 -8.43 -9.50
C CYS A 49 14.81 -9.65 -10.43
N HIS A 50 14.64 -10.83 -9.86
CA HIS A 50 14.11 -12.00 -10.57
C HIS A 50 12.63 -12.19 -10.23
N LEU A 51 11.96 -13.14 -10.89
CA LEU A 51 10.64 -13.59 -10.44
C LEU A 51 10.83 -14.47 -9.21
N ARG A 52 10.37 -13.99 -8.05
CA ARG A 52 10.36 -14.77 -6.80
C ARG A 52 9.68 -16.12 -7.01
N THR A 53 10.27 -17.18 -6.50
CA THR A 53 9.65 -18.49 -6.36
C THR A 53 8.59 -18.49 -5.26
N ALA A 54 7.82 -19.58 -5.14
CA ALA A 54 6.88 -19.73 -4.03
C ALA A 54 7.59 -19.71 -2.67
N ASP A 55 8.73 -20.40 -2.55
CA ASP A 55 9.50 -20.48 -1.30
C ASP A 55 10.08 -19.11 -0.91
N GLU A 56 10.60 -18.34 -1.88
CA GLU A 56 11.09 -16.98 -1.62
C GLU A 56 9.97 -16.03 -1.19
N PHE A 57 8.78 -16.17 -1.78
CA PHE A 57 7.64 -15.36 -1.37
C PHE A 57 7.06 -15.78 -0.01
N ASP A 58 7.13 -17.07 0.35
CA ASP A 58 6.78 -17.53 1.70
C ASP A 58 7.71 -16.93 2.76
N VAL A 59 9.01 -16.76 2.46
CA VAL A 59 9.93 -16.02 3.33
C VAL A 59 9.48 -14.56 3.49
N GLU A 60 9.03 -13.91 2.41
CA GLU A 60 8.51 -12.54 2.48
C GLU A 60 7.23 -12.43 3.32
N LEU A 61 6.29 -13.36 3.13
CA LEU A 61 5.08 -13.42 3.96
C LEU A 61 5.42 -13.65 5.43
N GLN A 62 6.43 -14.48 5.72
CA GLN A 62 6.89 -14.70 7.08
C GLN A 62 7.47 -13.43 7.70
N TYR A 63 8.28 -12.64 6.97
CA TYR A 63 8.70 -11.33 7.46
C TYR A 63 7.54 -10.37 7.74
N ALA A 64 6.50 -10.39 6.92
CA ALA A 64 5.32 -9.55 7.13
C ALA A 64 4.52 -9.98 8.37
N ILE A 65 4.39 -11.31 8.58
CA ILE A 65 3.79 -11.87 9.79
C ILE A 65 4.61 -11.48 11.03
N ASP A 66 5.94 -11.58 10.95
CA ASP A 66 6.85 -11.21 12.04
C ASP A 66 6.79 -9.70 12.33
N ALA A 67 6.53 -8.88 11.31
CA ALA A 67 6.24 -7.46 11.45
C ALA A 67 4.85 -7.17 12.07
N ASN A 68 4.08 -8.19 12.49
CA ASN A 68 2.71 -8.03 12.98
C ASN A 68 1.74 -7.43 11.94
N ILE A 69 1.96 -7.65 10.63
CA ILE A 69 1.02 -7.25 9.58
C ILE A 69 -0.09 -8.31 9.46
N ASP A 70 -1.34 -7.87 9.52
CA ASP A 70 -2.51 -8.73 9.48
C ASP A 70 -2.99 -9.03 8.06
N TYR A 71 -2.79 -8.09 7.15
CA TYR A 71 -3.18 -8.23 5.75
C TYR A 71 -2.36 -7.34 4.82
N PHE A 72 -2.25 -7.76 3.57
CA PHE A 72 -1.77 -6.92 2.48
C PHE A 72 -2.92 -6.34 1.66
N ALA A 73 -2.83 -5.05 1.34
CA ALA A 73 -3.67 -4.41 0.36
C ALA A 73 -2.92 -4.39 -0.98
N TYR A 74 -3.31 -5.27 -1.90
CA TYR A 74 -2.72 -5.36 -3.23
C TYR A 74 -3.51 -4.54 -4.22
N VAL A 75 -2.83 -3.90 -5.16
CA VAL A 75 -3.55 -3.39 -6.32
C VAL A 75 -4.06 -4.54 -7.17
N TRP A 76 -5.35 -4.46 -7.50
CA TRP A 76 -5.97 -5.34 -8.47
C TRP A 76 -5.69 -4.77 -9.85
N HIS A 77 -4.85 -5.44 -10.62
CA HIS A 77 -4.55 -5.01 -11.97
C HIS A 77 -5.50 -5.63 -12.99
N THR A 78 -5.76 -4.88 -14.06
CA THR A 78 -6.47 -5.45 -15.20
C THR A 78 -5.62 -6.53 -15.87
N ASP A 79 -6.24 -7.65 -16.22
CA ASP A 79 -5.63 -8.69 -17.04
C ASP A 79 -5.72 -8.35 -18.55
N ASP A 80 -6.34 -7.22 -18.93
CA ASP A 80 -6.44 -6.75 -20.31
C ASP A 80 -5.10 -6.25 -20.87
N LYS A 81 -4.40 -7.14 -21.57
CA LYS A 81 -3.14 -6.83 -22.27
C LYS A 81 -3.32 -5.95 -23.50
N THR A 82 -4.55 -5.67 -23.90
CA THR A 82 -4.90 -4.85 -25.06
C THR A 82 -5.27 -3.42 -24.68
N ALA A 83 -5.35 -3.11 -23.39
CA ALA A 83 -5.59 -1.77 -22.88
C ALA A 83 -4.59 -0.78 -23.48
N LYS A 84 -5.09 0.33 -24.05
CA LYS A 84 -4.28 1.35 -24.70
C LYS A 84 -4.11 2.55 -23.78
N PRO A 85 -2.93 3.19 -23.75
CA PRO A 85 -2.77 4.44 -23.01
C PRO A 85 -3.77 5.49 -23.51
N ASP A 86 -4.51 6.08 -22.57
CA ASP A 86 -5.28 7.29 -22.77
C ASP A 86 -4.33 8.51 -22.73
N PRO A 87 -4.23 9.31 -23.81
CA PRO A 87 -3.34 10.46 -23.86
C PRO A 87 -3.64 11.53 -22.80
N ASP A 88 -4.86 11.56 -22.25
CA ASP A 88 -5.28 12.54 -21.24
C ASP A 88 -5.00 12.06 -19.80
N VAL A 89 -4.63 10.79 -19.62
CA VAL A 89 -4.35 10.18 -18.32
C VAL A 89 -2.89 9.79 -18.23
N LYS A 90 -2.06 10.56 -17.52
CA LYS A 90 -0.60 10.30 -17.41
C LYS A 90 -0.25 8.87 -16.98
N THR A 91 -1.01 8.29 -16.06
CA THR A 91 -0.77 6.93 -15.55
C THR A 91 -1.12 5.85 -16.59
N SER A 92 -1.79 6.17 -17.68
CA SER A 92 -2.27 5.20 -18.68
C SER A 92 -1.17 4.51 -19.46
N VAL A 93 0.03 5.10 -19.49
CA VAL A 93 1.24 4.46 -20.03
C VAL A 93 1.53 3.11 -19.36
N THR A 94 1.03 2.90 -18.14
CA THR A 94 1.17 1.64 -17.39
C THR A 94 0.16 0.57 -17.79
N TRP A 95 -1.00 0.93 -18.37
CA TRP A 95 -2.11 -0.01 -18.57
C TRP A 95 -1.76 -1.24 -19.40
N PRO A 96 -1.03 -1.15 -20.54
CA PRO A 96 -0.63 -2.33 -21.32
C PRO A 96 0.25 -3.32 -20.55
N HIS A 97 0.83 -2.87 -19.43
CA HIS A 97 1.80 -3.60 -18.62
C HIS A 97 1.26 -3.98 -17.24
N ALA A 98 0.13 -3.42 -16.81
CA ALA A 98 -0.39 -3.54 -15.44
C ALA A 98 -0.51 -4.99 -14.96
N TRP A 99 -0.96 -5.90 -15.84
CA TRP A 99 -1.10 -7.33 -15.57
C TRP A 99 0.19 -8.03 -15.05
N THR A 100 1.37 -7.45 -15.26
CA THR A 100 2.62 -8.03 -14.75
C THR A 100 2.80 -7.84 -13.24
N GLN A 101 2.09 -6.88 -12.63
CA GLN A 101 2.16 -6.55 -11.19
C GLN A 101 1.17 -7.37 -10.34
N ASP A 102 0.67 -8.50 -10.85
CA ASP A 102 -0.22 -9.41 -10.11
C ASP A 102 0.53 -10.62 -9.53
N TYR A 103 1.83 -10.71 -9.75
CA TYR A 103 2.63 -11.90 -9.48
C TYR A 103 2.71 -12.21 -7.98
N ALA A 104 3.02 -11.24 -7.12
CA ALA A 104 3.01 -11.37 -5.67
C ALA A 104 1.66 -11.83 -5.13
N ARG A 105 0.56 -11.25 -5.61
CA ARG A 105 -0.80 -11.65 -5.23
C ARG A 105 -1.10 -13.09 -5.64
N LYS A 106 -0.66 -13.50 -6.83
CA LYS A 106 -0.80 -14.88 -7.34
C LYS A 106 0.03 -15.89 -6.53
N LEU A 107 1.19 -15.49 -6.00
CA LEU A 107 1.99 -16.29 -5.07
C LEU A 107 1.32 -16.36 -3.68
N HIS A 108 0.84 -15.22 -3.16
CA HIS A 108 0.11 -15.15 -1.89
C HIS A 108 -1.04 -16.15 -1.86
N ARG A 109 -1.88 -16.18 -2.90
CA ARG A 109 -3.01 -17.12 -2.99
C ARG A 109 -2.60 -18.59 -2.79
N LYS A 110 -1.42 -18.97 -3.25
CA LYS A 110 -0.93 -20.35 -3.20
C LYS A 110 -0.18 -20.70 -1.92
N SER A 111 0.25 -19.68 -1.16
CA SER A 111 1.01 -19.87 0.06
C SER A 111 0.18 -20.56 1.15
N ALA A 112 0.83 -21.43 1.93
CA ALA A 112 0.24 -21.97 3.15
C ALA A 112 0.06 -20.90 4.26
N LEU A 113 0.69 -19.73 4.10
CA LEU A 113 0.65 -18.61 5.05
C LEU A 113 -0.51 -17.64 4.80
N ASN A 114 -1.28 -17.80 3.71
CA ASN A 114 -2.35 -16.87 3.31
C ASN A 114 -3.48 -16.70 4.35
N LYS A 115 -3.65 -17.65 5.29
CA LYS A 115 -4.60 -17.50 6.41
C LYS A 115 -4.02 -16.78 7.62
N ARG A 116 -2.69 -16.66 7.71
CA ARG A 116 -1.96 -15.96 8.79
C ARG A 116 -1.78 -14.47 8.47
N ILE A 117 -1.54 -14.15 7.21
CA ILE A 117 -1.56 -12.80 6.66
C ILE A 117 -2.55 -12.79 5.51
N LYS A 118 -3.65 -12.03 5.65
CA LYS A 118 -4.72 -12.00 4.67
C LYS A 118 -4.40 -11.06 3.50
N LEU A 119 -5.30 -10.96 2.54
CA LEU A 119 -5.23 -9.97 1.47
C LEU A 119 -6.55 -9.23 1.25
N CYS A 120 -6.48 -8.00 0.75
CA CYS A 120 -7.59 -7.30 0.12
C CYS A 120 -7.15 -6.57 -1.15
N ALA A 121 -8.13 -6.11 -1.92
CA ALA A 121 -7.90 -5.37 -3.16
C ALA A 121 -7.89 -3.85 -2.94
N ILE A 122 -7.01 -3.18 -3.66
CA ILE A 122 -7.04 -1.76 -4.00
C ILE A 122 -7.39 -1.69 -5.49
N LEU A 123 -8.48 -1.01 -5.84
CA LEU A 123 -8.79 -0.67 -7.23
C LEU A 123 -8.22 0.69 -7.56
N LEU A 124 -7.44 0.77 -8.63
CA LEU A 124 -7.00 2.04 -9.19
C LEU A 124 -8.13 2.64 -10.01
N CYS A 125 -8.75 3.72 -9.54
CA CYS A 125 -9.86 4.39 -10.22
C CYS A 125 -9.50 4.98 -11.59
N SER A 126 -8.21 5.01 -11.94
CA SER A 126 -7.71 5.38 -13.27
C SER A 126 -7.55 4.20 -14.22
N GLN A 127 -7.62 2.94 -13.75
CA GLN A 127 -7.47 1.78 -14.64
C GLN A 127 -8.79 1.40 -15.33
N PRO A 128 -8.73 1.00 -16.62
CA PRO A 128 -9.90 0.57 -17.38
C PRO A 128 -10.22 -0.90 -17.06
N TYR A 129 -10.88 -1.15 -15.94
CA TYR A 129 -11.30 -2.52 -15.59
C TYR A 129 -12.33 -3.06 -16.58
N VAL A 130 -12.12 -4.31 -17.00
CA VAL A 130 -13.07 -5.07 -17.81
C VAL A 130 -13.87 -6.03 -16.93
N GLU A 131 -14.96 -6.56 -17.46
CA GLU A 131 -15.86 -7.47 -16.75
C GLU A 131 -15.15 -8.67 -16.08
N SER A 132 -14.15 -9.25 -16.76
CA SER A 132 -13.37 -10.37 -16.22
C SER A 132 -12.55 -9.98 -14.99
N ASP A 133 -12.10 -8.73 -14.89
CA ASP A 133 -11.35 -8.24 -13.73
C ASP A 133 -12.26 -8.22 -12.49
N TYR A 134 -13.49 -7.71 -12.66
CA TYR A 134 -14.50 -7.67 -11.60
C TYR A 134 -14.97 -9.06 -11.20
N ALA A 135 -15.20 -9.96 -12.17
CA ALA A 135 -15.56 -11.35 -11.89
C ALA A 135 -14.44 -12.05 -11.11
N SER A 136 -13.17 -11.88 -11.49
CA SER A 136 -12.05 -12.47 -10.76
C SER A 136 -11.93 -11.90 -9.35
N LEU A 137 -12.15 -10.60 -9.15
CA LEU A 137 -12.16 -10.01 -7.81
C LEU A 137 -13.30 -10.57 -6.96
N ALA A 138 -14.50 -10.68 -7.51
CA ALA A 138 -15.66 -11.19 -6.80
C ALA A 138 -15.50 -12.65 -6.36
N GLU A 139 -14.80 -13.48 -7.14
CA GLU A 139 -14.42 -14.83 -6.72
C GLU A 139 -13.38 -14.80 -5.59
N GLU A 140 -12.33 -13.97 -5.70
CA GLU A 140 -11.31 -13.84 -4.66
C GLU A 140 -11.89 -13.42 -3.30
N MET A 141 -12.89 -12.56 -3.30
CA MET A 141 -13.58 -12.08 -2.10
C MET A 141 -14.28 -13.18 -1.29
N LYS A 142 -14.60 -14.32 -1.91
CA LYS A 142 -15.26 -15.46 -1.25
C LYS A 142 -14.30 -16.24 -0.36
N GLU A 143 -13.01 -16.15 -0.64
CA GLU A 143 -11.97 -16.95 -0.01
C GLU A 143 -11.77 -16.61 1.48
N GLU A 144 -11.30 -17.57 2.26
CA GLU A 144 -11.09 -17.42 3.72
C GLU A 144 -9.94 -16.45 4.04
N TYR A 145 -8.93 -16.44 3.18
CA TYR A 145 -7.75 -15.57 3.28
C TYR A 145 -8.04 -14.12 2.81
N TYR A 146 -9.26 -13.82 2.33
CA TYR A 146 -9.64 -12.45 1.99
C TYR A 146 -10.03 -11.67 3.26
N GLU A 147 -9.47 -10.48 3.44
CA GLU A 147 -9.69 -9.59 4.58
C GLU A 147 -11.12 -9.01 4.55
N LYS A 148 -11.79 -9.08 5.71
CA LYS A 148 -13.21 -8.73 5.84
C LYS A 148 -13.42 -7.84 7.06
N ILE A 149 -14.34 -6.88 6.93
CA ILE A 149 -14.86 -6.06 8.02
C ILE A 149 -16.32 -6.46 8.23
N ASP A 150 -16.68 -6.95 9.41
CA ASP A 150 -18.04 -7.42 9.72
C ASP A 150 -18.60 -8.42 8.68
N GLY A 151 -17.73 -9.32 8.21
CA GLY A 151 -18.07 -10.33 7.19
C GLY A 151 -18.09 -9.81 5.74
N ARG A 152 -17.88 -8.51 5.52
CA ARG A 152 -17.89 -7.85 4.21
C ARG A 152 -16.47 -7.76 3.64
N PRO A 153 -16.21 -8.22 2.40
CA PRO A 153 -14.88 -8.15 1.78
C PRO A 153 -14.38 -6.70 1.67
N LEU A 154 -13.22 -6.40 2.24
CA LEU A 154 -12.62 -5.07 2.19
C LEU A 154 -12.14 -4.75 0.75
N VAL A 155 -12.51 -3.58 0.23
CA VAL A 155 -11.98 -3.02 -1.01
C VAL A 155 -11.62 -1.57 -0.81
N TYR A 156 -10.41 -1.23 -1.21
CA TYR A 156 -9.94 0.13 -1.28
C TYR A 156 -10.10 0.71 -2.69
N LEU A 157 -10.48 1.98 -2.82
CA LEU A 157 -10.54 2.70 -4.10
C LEU A 157 -9.50 3.81 -4.13
N PHE A 158 -8.41 3.64 -4.88
CA PHE A 158 -7.35 4.64 -4.97
C PHE A 158 -7.59 5.59 -6.15
N GLY A 159 -7.61 6.89 -5.87
CA GLY A 159 -7.94 7.95 -6.82
C GLY A 159 -9.28 8.63 -6.52
N GLY A 160 -9.81 8.44 -5.31
CA GLY A 160 -10.90 9.24 -4.75
C GLY A 160 -12.27 8.61 -4.79
N TYR A 161 -13.27 9.41 -4.45
CA TYR A 161 -14.65 8.97 -4.34
C TYR A 161 -15.28 8.82 -5.74
N ARG A 162 -15.51 7.57 -6.15
CA ARG A 162 -16.01 7.22 -7.49
C ARG A 162 -17.31 6.43 -7.39
N THR A 163 -18.44 7.14 -7.47
CA THR A 163 -19.77 6.54 -7.34
C THR A 163 -20.05 5.49 -8.41
N ASP A 164 -19.54 5.67 -9.63
CA ASP A 164 -19.65 4.70 -10.71
C ASP A 164 -18.96 3.36 -10.38
N VAL A 165 -17.77 3.40 -9.80
CA VAL A 165 -17.06 2.18 -9.35
C VAL A 165 -17.73 1.58 -8.12
N ILE A 166 -18.15 2.42 -7.17
CA ILE A 166 -18.88 1.96 -5.98
C ILE A 166 -20.15 1.21 -6.39
N ASP A 167 -20.91 1.72 -7.34
CA ASP A 167 -22.18 1.12 -7.77
C ASP A 167 -21.98 -0.23 -8.45
N ILE A 168 -20.90 -0.38 -9.24
CA ILE A 168 -20.48 -1.68 -9.77
C ILE A 168 -20.21 -2.66 -8.63
N LEU A 169 -19.43 -2.25 -7.61
CA LEU A 169 -19.09 -3.11 -6.47
C LEU A 169 -20.31 -3.45 -5.60
N ARG A 170 -21.25 -2.53 -5.43
CA ARG A 170 -22.52 -2.80 -4.71
C ARG A 170 -23.35 -3.87 -5.44
N GLY A 171 -23.29 -3.92 -6.77
CA GLY A 171 -23.94 -4.94 -7.59
C GLY A 171 -23.31 -6.34 -7.50
N PHE A 172 -22.14 -6.49 -6.86
CA PHE A 172 -21.44 -7.79 -6.81
C PHE A 172 -22.27 -8.89 -6.14
N ARG A 173 -23.06 -8.54 -5.12
CA ARG A 173 -23.88 -9.52 -4.41
C ARG A 173 -24.87 -10.21 -5.33
N GLU A 174 -25.60 -9.42 -6.12
CA GLU A 174 -26.60 -9.92 -7.05
C GLU A 174 -25.94 -10.63 -8.25
N LYS A 175 -24.83 -10.07 -8.75
CA LYS A 175 -24.20 -10.52 -9.99
C LYS A 175 -23.32 -11.76 -9.84
N TYR A 176 -22.54 -11.83 -8.76
CA TYR A 176 -21.51 -12.86 -8.57
C TYR A 176 -21.75 -13.76 -7.36
N ASN A 177 -22.87 -13.57 -6.65
CA ASN A 177 -23.19 -14.31 -5.43
C ASN A 177 -22.05 -14.24 -4.40
N THR A 178 -21.56 -13.03 -4.14
CA THR A 178 -20.55 -12.74 -3.11
C THR A 178 -21.14 -11.81 -2.04
N ALA A 179 -20.48 -11.69 -0.88
CA ALA A 179 -20.91 -10.74 0.13
C ALA A 179 -20.73 -9.30 -0.38
N GLU A 180 -21.60 -8.38 0.06
CA GLU A 180 -21.48 -6.97 -0.30
C GLU A 180 -20.15 -6.40 0.23
N PRO A 181 -19.27 -5.82 -0.62
CA PRO A 181 -17.98 -5.32 -0.19
C PRO A 181 -18.07 -4.18 0.84
N TYR A 182 -17.10 -4.11 1.76
CA TYR A 182 -16.84 -2.92 2.58
C TYR A 182 -15.90 -2.00 1.80
N ILE A 183 -16.39 -0.85 1.35
CA ILE A 183 -15.70 0.00 0.38
C ILE A 183 -15.11 1.22 1.08
N ALA A 184 -13.79 1.37 1.02
CA ALA A 184 -13.06 2.52 1.53
C ALA A 184 -12.36 3.26 0.40
N PHE A 185 -12.72 4.51 0.11
CA PHE A 185 -11.96 5.28 -0.89
C PHE A 185 -10.71 5.93 -0.26
N MET A 186 -9.70 6.18 -1.09
CA MET A 186 -8.39 6.63 -0.69
C MET A 186 -7.91 7.77 -1.58
N ASN A 187 -7.34 8.79 -0.93
CA ASN A 187 -6.68 9.92 -1.59
C ASN A 187 -5.43 10.36 -0.82
N ASN A 188 -4.51 11.04 -1.51
CA ASN A 188 -3.33 11.68 -0.93
C ASN A 188 -3.63 13.13 -0.47
N GLY A 189 -4.77 13.30 0.21
CA GLY A 189 -5.31 14.56 0.72
C GLY A 189 -6.84 14.52 0.81
N VAL A 190 -7.44 15.61 1.31
CA VAL A 190 -8.90 15.76 1.38
C VAL A 190 -9.43 16.50 0.16
N GLU A 191 -10.47 15.96 -0.48
CA GLU A 191 -11.22 16.58 -1.57
C GLU A 191 -12.15 17.69 -1.05
N SER A 192 -13.00 18.27 -1.90
CA SER A 192 -13.97 19.29 -1.46
C SER A 192 -14.90 18.70 -0.38
N PRO A 193 -15.01 19.32 0.81
CA PRO A 193 -15.73 18.74 1.94
C PRO A 193 -17.26 18.75 1.78
N ASP A 194 -17.80 19.39 0.75
CA ASP A 194 -19.26 19.60 0.57
C ASP A 194 -19.97 18.47 -0.20
N GLY A 195 -19.36 17.28 -0.29
CA GLY A 195 -19.88 16.13 -1.04
C GLY A 195 -20.75 15.18 -0.21
N ASP A 196 -21.66 14.45 -0.87
CA ASP A 196 -22.33 13.28 -0.30
C ASP A 196 -21.49 12.01 -0.50
N TYR A 197 -20.79 11.61 0.54
CA TYR A 197 -19.89 10.45 0.57
C TYR A 197 -20.58 9.16 1.05
N SER A 198 -21.90 9.18 1.27
CA SER A 198 -22.65 8.11 1.94
C SER A 198 -22.66 6.76 1.20
N ARG A 199 -22.25 6.70 -0.07
CA ARG A 199 -22.17 5.43 -0.81
C ARG A 199 -20.95 4.59 -0.45
N ALA A 200 -19.89 5.22 0.08
CA ALA A 200 -18.73 4.51 0.62
C ALA A 200 -18.93 4.20 2.10
N ASP A 201 -18.32 3.12 2.59
CA ASP A 201 -18.38 2.73 4.00
C ASP A 201 -17.36 3.50 4.83
N ALA A 202 -16.20 3.81 4.25
CA ALA A 202 -15.13 4.54 4.91
C ALA A 202 -14.28 5.37 3.94
N VAL A 203 -13.40 6.19 4.53
CA VAL A 203 -12.29 6.86 3.85
C VAL A 203 -10.96 6.45 4.49
N SER A 204 -9.91 6.41 3.68
CA SER A 204 -8.53 6.19 4.14
C SER A 204 -7.54 7.08 3.35
N ALA A 205 -6.25 6.80 3.46
CA ALA A 205 -5.20 7.46 2.70
C ALA A 205 -4.25 6.42 2.12
N TYR A 206 -3.78 6.65 0.90
CA TYR A 206 -2.73 5.84 0.31
C TYR A 206 -1.38 6.19 0.94
N ASN A 207 -1.08 7.47 0.98
CA ASN A 207 -0.04 8.04 1.82
C ASN A 207 -0.49 9.43 2.32
N CYS A 208 0.31 10.05 3.18
CA CYS A 208 0.08 11.43 3.63
C CYS A 208 0.33 12.47 2.50
N SER A 209 -0.20 13.68 2.66
CA SER A 209 0.00 14.85 1.80
C SER A 209 1.40 15.47 1.90
N GLY A 210 2.33 14.82 2.58
CA GLY A 210 3.72 15.27 2.73
C GLY A 210 4.45 15.51 1.40
N ASN A 211 3.95 14.97 0.29
CA ASN A 211 4.47 15.23 -1.05
C ASN A 211 4.25 16.67 -1.58
N ARG A 212 3.63 17.57 -0.80
CA ARG A 212 3.31 18.95 -1.21
C ARG A 212 4.18 20.03 -0.59
N LYS A 213 5.01 19.70 0.41
CA LYS A 213 5.85 20.66 1.16
C LYS A 213 7.18 20.04 1.57
N ASN A 214 8.13 20.88 1.96
CA ASN A 214 9.40 20.42 2.52
C ASN A 214 9.14 19.75 3.88
N ILE A 215 9.54 18.49 4.01
CA ILE A 215 9.49 17.70 5.24
C ILE A 215 10.89 17.12 5.43
N ALA A 216 11.64 17.61 6.42
CA ALA A 216 13.03 17.25 6.62
C ALA A 216 13.20 16.08 7.59
N THR A 217 12.24 15.88 8.48
CA THR A 217 12.31 14.88 9.56
C THR A 217 11.11 13.94 9.53
N TYR A 218 11.28 12.73 10.06
CA TYR A 218 10.18 11.80 10.20
C TYR A 218 9.12 12.32 11.20
N ALA A 219 9.51 13.06 12.23
CA ALA A 219 8.57 13.70 13.15
C ALA A 219 7.60 14.67 12.43
N GLU A 220 8.10 15.49 11.50
CA GLU A 220 7.26 16.35 10.67
C GLU A 220 6.35 15.55 9.73
N LEU A 221 6.84 14.43 9.19
CA LEU A 221 6.03 13.51 8.36
C LEU A 221 4.88 12.91 9.16
N LEU A 222 5.15 12.48 10.40
CA LEU A 222 4.16 11.93 11.31
C LEU A 222 3.11 12.98 11.70
N ASP A 223 3.54 14.22 11.98
CA ASP A 223 2.62 15.33 12.27
C ASP A 223 1.66 15.58 11.10
N GLU A 224 2.19 15.57 9.88
CA GLU A 224 1.38 15.70 8.67
C GLU A 224 0.39 14.55 8.53
N GLN A 225 0.83 13.31 8.76
CA GLN A 225 -0.05 12.15 8.68
C GLN A 225 -1.21 12.19 9.70
N ILE A 226 -0.92 12.61 10.93
CA ILE A 226 -1.97 12.73 11.96
C ILE A 226 -2.95 13.85 11.58
N ALA A 227 -2.45 14.97 11.07
CA ALA A 227 -3.30 16.04 10.54
C ALA A 227 -4.16 15.58 9.36
N ASP A 228 -3.63 14.72 8.49
CA ASP A 228 -4.35 14.11 7.39
C ASP A 228 -5.50 13.20 7.85
N ASN A 229 -5.25 12.38 8.87
CA ASN A 229 -6.29 11.55 9.49
C ASN A 229 -7.37 12.43 10.15
N GLU A 230 -6.98 13.54 10.79
CA GLU A 230 -7.89 14.52 11.37
C GLU A 230 -8.77 15.19 10.31
N ASP A 231 -8.18 15.64 9.21
CA ASP A 231 -8.89 16.30 8.12
C ASP A 231 -9.92 15.40 7.44
N ARG A 232 -9.72 14.07 7.45
CA ARG A 232 -10.65 13.08 6.88
C ARG A 232 -12.00 13.01 7.62
N LYS A 233 -12.11 13.58 8.82
CA LYS A 233 -13.42 13.74 9.48
C LYS A 233 -14.40 14.56 8.66
N LYS A 234 -13.91 15.44 7.78
CA LYS A 234 -14.73 16.28 6.88
C LYS A 234 -15.61 15.46 5.93
N TYR A 235 -15.23 14.21 5.61
CA TYR A 235 -16.04 13.34 4.76
C TYR A 235 -17.32 12.83 5.46
N GLY A 236 -17.44 12.96 6.78
CA GLY A 236 -18.65 12.60 7.52
C GLY A 236 -18.95 11.08 7.61
N ILE A 237 -18.07 10.23 7.08
CA ILE A 237 -18.18 8.77 7.11
C ILE A 237 -17.10 8.15 8.04
N ASN A 238 -17.06 6.82 8.13
CA ASN A 238 -16.04 6.13 8.91
C ASN A 238 -14.63 6.38 8.36
N ILE A 239 -13.62 6.30 9.22
CA ILE A 239 -12.21 6.46 8.86
C ILE A 239 -11.50 5.14 9.13
N ILE A 240 -10.79 4.63 8.12
CA ILE A 240 -9.70 3.66 8.31
C ILE A 240 -8.40 4.48 8.36
N PRO A 241 -7.81 4.70 9.54
CA PRO A 241 -6.65 5.58 9.68
C PRO A 241 -5.46 5.06 8.88
N SER A 242 -4.64 5.99 8.39
CA SER A 242 -3.40 5.66 7.70
C SER A 242 -2.18 5.85 8.61
N PHE A 243 -1.17 5.01 8.41
CA PHE A 243 0.15 5.14 9.02
C PHE A 243 1.26 5.10 7.96
N THR A 244 2.40 5.78 8.15
CA THR A 244 3.50 5.82 7.18
C THR A 244 4.80 5.52 7.90
N VAL A 245 5.67 4.72 7.28
CA VAL A 245 7.01 4.42 7.81
C VAL A 245 8.09 5.30 7.16
N GLY A 246 7.73 6.10 6.16
CA GLY A 246 8.63 6.98 5.44
C GLY A 246 8.05 7.50 4.13
N TRP A 247 8.62 8.59 3.62
CA TRP A 247 8.31 9.13 2.30
C TRP A 247 9.51 9.90 1.75
N ASN A 248 10.18 9.29 0.77
CA ASN A 248 11.34 9.84 0.11
C ASN A 248 11.47 9.31 -1.33
N PRO A 249 10.83 10.00 -2.30
CA PRO A 249 10.85 9.61 -3.70
C PRO A 249 12.11 10.07 -4.46
N LEU A 250 13.20 10.44 -3.77
CA LEU A 250 14.45 10.85 -4.42
C LEU A 250 14.95 9.89 -5.52
N PRO A 251 14.88 8.55 -5.37
CA PRO A 251 15.23 7.64 -6.47
C PRO A 251 14.46 7.91 -7.77
N ARG A 252 13.15 8.17 -7.69
CA ARG A 252 12.29 8.49 -8.85
C ARG A 252 12.39 9.93 -9.31
N ILE A 253 12.92 10.84 -8.49
CA ILE A 253 13.23 12.22 -8.87
C ILE A 253 14.50 12.26 -9.72
N GLU A 254 15.53 11.54 -9.30
CA GLU A 254 16.80 11.46 -10.01
C GLU A 254 16.70 10.63 -11.28
N THR A 255 15.94 9.52 -11.22
CA THR A 255 15.68 8.64 -12.35
C THR A 255 14.19 8.61 -12.63
N VAL A 256 13.74 9.50 -13.51
CA VAL A 256 12.32 9.72 -13.78
C VAL A 256 11.64 8.46 -14.33
N VAL A 257 10.47 8.16 -13.77
CA VAL A 257 9.54 7.13 -14.25
C VAL A 257 8.39 7.78 -15.03
N PRO A 258 7.77 7.10 -16.02
CA PRO A 258 6.81 7.74 -16.92
C PRO A 258 5.42 7.95 -16.30
N TRP A 259 5.07 7.23 -15.22
CA TRP A 259 3.71 7.23 -14.66
C TRP A 259 3.45 8.26 -13.56
N VAL A 260 4.49 8.85 -12.97
CA VAL A 260 4.35 9.82 -11.87
C VAL A 260 5.47 10.85 -11.94
N SER A 261 5.27 11.99 -11.29
CA SER A 261 6.31 13.01 -11.11
C SER A 261 6.21 13.56 -9.70
N TYR A 262 7.36 13.76 -9.07
CA TYR A 262 7.45 14.35 -7.75
C TYR A 262 8.04 15.75 -7.83
N ARG A 263 7.71 16.58 -6.84
CA ARG A 263 8.29 17.92 -6.73
C ARG A 263 9.72 17.82 -6.23
N GLN A 264 10.56 18.78 -6.62
CA GLN A 264 11.89 18.94 -6.02
C GLN A 264 11.72 19.59 -4.65
N LEU A 265 11.71 18.78 -3.60
CA LEU A 265 11.48 19.18 -2.21
C LEU A 265 12.48 18.46 -1.30
N ILE A 266 12.53 18.88 -0.04
CA ILE A 266 13.17 18.13 1.03
C ILE A 266 12.22 17.03 1.47
N TYR A 267 12.74 15.80 1.56
CA TYR A 267 12.01 14.61 1.98
C TYR A 267 12.69 13.98 3.19
N SER A 268 11.89 13.46 4.12
CA SER A 268 12.40 12.79 5.31
C SER A 268 12.97 11.43 4.95
N GLU A 269 14.00 11.01 5.66
CA GLU A 269 14.40 9.61 5.62
C GLU A 269 13.36 8.72 6.31
N ARG A 270 13.52 7.41 6.14
CA ARG A 270 12.71 6.38 6.80
C ARG A 270 12.82 6.49 8.33
N ALA A 271 11.75 6.12 9.02
CA ALA A 271 11.70 6.13 10.48
C ALA A 271 12.81 5.28 11.13
N SER A 272 13.38 5.79 12.23
CA SER A 272 14.10 4.97 13.20
C SER A 272 13.13 4.14 14.06
N ALA A 273 13.65 3.16 14.81
CA ALA A 273 12.83 2.32 15.69
C ALA A 273 12.08 3.15 16.76
N SER A 274 12.76 4.09 17.42
CA SER A 274 12.14 4.97 18.41
C SER A 274 11.07 5.89 17.81
N GLU A 275 11.27 6.32 16.56
CA GLU A 275 10.29 7.13 15.84
C GLU A 275 9.04 6.34 15.43
N LEU A 276 9.19 5.07 15.04
CA LEU A 276 8.05 4.18 14.81
C LEU A 276 7.22 3.98 16.07
N GLU A 277 7.88 3.71 17.21
CA GLU A 277 7.19 3.56 18.49
C GLU A 277 6.44 4.84 18.89
N ALA A 278 7.10 6.00 18.79
CA ALA A 278 6.47 7.29 19.06
C ALA A 278 5.29 7.57 18.10
N GLY A 279 5.45 7.21 16.83
CA GLY A 279 4.41 7.33 15.80
C GLY A 279 3.18 6.50 16.10
N MET A 280 3.37 5.22 16.43
CA MET A 280 2.25 4.34 16.76
C MET A 280 1.57 4.72 18.07
N LYS A 281 2.30 5.22 19.07
CA LYS A 281 1.69 5.82 20.28
C LYS A 281 0.82 7.01 19.94
N LYS A 282 1.32 7.91 19.08
CA LYS A 282 0.57 9.10 18.64
C LYS A 282 -0.69 8.72 17.86
N LEU A 283 -0.59 7.76 16.94
CA LEU A 283 -1.74 7.23 16.22
C LEU A 283 -2.74 6.55 17.16
N ALA A 284 -2.28 5.74 18.11
CA ALA A 284 -3.14 5.07 19.09
C ALA A 284 -3.92 6.10 19.95
N ALA A 285 -3.25 7.16 20.40
CA ALA A 285 -3.89 8.26 21.12
C ALA A 285 -4.96 8.94 20.26
N TRP A 286 -4.62 9.29 19.02
CA TRP A 286 -5.59 9.88 18.09
C TRP A 286 -6.79 8.96 17.84
N ILE A 287 -6.59 7.65 17.65
CA ILE A 287 -7.68 6.68 17.48
C ILE A 287 -8.60 6.65 18.70
N ARG A 288 -8.06 6.62 19.92
CA ARG A 288 -8.85 6.64 21.16
C ARG A 288 -9.72 7.88 21.26
N GLU A 289 -9.14 9.04 20.95
CA GLU A 289 -9.85 10.33 21.01
C GLU A 289 -10.92 10.47 19.91
N ASN A 290 -10.80 9.68 18.84
CA ASN A 290 -11.62 9.80 17.63
C ASN A 290 -12.47 8.56 17.32
N ARG A 291 -12.80 7.75 18.32
CA ARG A 291 -13.59 6.52 18.17
C ARG A 291 -14.98 6.72 17.55
N VAL A 292 -15.55 7.92 17.60
CA VAL A 292 -16.80 8.23 16.88
C VAL A 292 -16.63 8.20 15.35
N HIS A 293 -15.41 8.45 14.86
CA HIS A 293 -15.04 8.40 13.45
C HIS A 293 -14.27 7.13 13.06
N VAL A 294 -13.66 6.42 14.02
CA VAL A 294 -12.92 5.17 13.81
C VAL A 294 -13.72 4.00 14.41
N LYS A 295 -14.73 3.55 13.65
CA LYS A 295 -15.73 2.56 14.09
C LYS A 295 -15.30 1.11 13.86
N VAL A 296 -14.27 0.90 13.04
CA VAL A 296 -13.69 -0.42 12.72
C VAL A 296 -12.28 -0.47 13.26
N ASP A 297 -11.84 -1.65 13.70
CA ASP A 297 -10.50 -1.83 14.25
C ASP A 297 -9.48 -2.13 13.16
N HIS A 298 -9.38 -1.27 12.13
CA HIS A 298 -8.45 -1.42 11.01
C HIS A 298 -7.63 -0.15 10.81
N ILE A 299 -6.36 -0.31 10.43
CA ILE A 299 -5.54 0.75 9.83
C ILE A 299 -4.92 0.26 8.52
N LEU A 300 -4.44 1.20 7.70
CA LEU A 300 -3.62 0.90 6.53
C LEU A 300 -2.27 1.61 6.62
N THR A 301 -1.19 0.88 6.38
CA THR A 301 0.17 1.40 6.45
C THR A 301 0.78 1.54 5.05
N PHE A 302 1.40 2.69 4.81
CA PHE A 302 2.29 2.95 3.69
C PHE A 302 3.75 2.72 4.12
N ALA A 303 4.43 1.69 3.64
CA ALA A 303 3.95 0.53 2.89
C ALA A 303 4.83 -0.68 3.20
N TRP A 304 4.51 -1.85 2.66
CA TRP A 304 5.39 -3.02 2.74
C TRP A 304 6.65 -2.81 1.90
N ASN A 305 6.51 -2.40 0.64
CA ASN A 305 7.57 -2.52 -0.36
C ASN A 305 7.66 -1.34 -1.36
N GLU A 306 7.27 -0.13 -0.94
CA GLU A 306 7.46 1.08 -1.77
C GLU A 306 8.90 1.63 -1.64
N PHE A 307 9.87 0.83 -2.10
CA PHE A 307 11.30 1.10 -1.95
C PHE A 307 11.74 2.40 -2.63
N GLU A 308 11.25 2.63 -3.85
CA GLU A 308 11.59 3.80 -4.67
C GLU A 308 10.91 5.09 -4.17
N GLU A 309 9.79 4.98 -3.43
CA GLU A 309 9.10 6.09 -2.78
C GLU A 309 9.51 6.27 -1.32
N GLY A 310 10.33 5.38 -0.75
CA GLY A 310 10.90 5.48 0.59
C GLY A 310 9.98 5.03 1.74
N GLY A 311 8.85 4.39 1.45
CA GLY A 311 7.94 3.82 2.45
C GLY A 311 7.96 2.29 2.39
N TYR A 312 8.87 1.64 3.11
CA TYR A 312 8.99 0.17 3.07
C TYR A 312 9.31 -0.39 4.45
N ILE A 313 8.62 -1.47 4.82
CA ILE A 313 8.89 -2.31 6.01
C ILE A 313 9.72 -3.54 5.61
N CYS A 314 9.52 -4.03 4.38
CA CYS A 314 10.20 -5.20 3.83
C CYS A 314 11.72 -5.09 4.00
N PRO A 315 12.40 -6.20 4.37
CA PRO A 315 13.85 -6.19 4.52
C PRO A 315 14.58 -5.75 3.25
N THR A 316 15.71 -5.07 3.46
CA THR A 316 16.60 -4.59 2.40
C THR A 316 18.02 -5.08 2.63
N TYR A 317 18.97 -4.70 1.78
CA TYR A 317 20.38 -4.92 2.03
C TYR A 317 21.00 -3.83 2.92
N ARG A 318 21.96 -4.20 3.76
CA ARG A 318 22.94 -3.29 4.36
C ARG A 318 24.01 -2.93 3.33
N GLU A 319 24.83 -1.93 3.67
CA GLU A 319 26.00 -1.56 2.85
C GLU A 319 27.00 -2.71 2.69
N ASP A 320 27.11 -3.59 3.68
CA ASP A 320 27.98 -4.77 3.65
C ASP A 320 27.38 -5.97 2.88
N GLY A 321 26.17 -5.82 2.33
CA GLY A 321 25.46 -6.85 1.56
C GLY A 321 24.69 -7.86 2.41
N SER A 322 24.69 -7.75 3.74
CA SER A 322 23.82 -8.57 4.60
C SER A 322 22.37 -8.07 4.57
N ILE A 323 21.42 -8.92 4.97
CA ILE A 323 20.00 -8.53 5.04
C ILE A 323 19.74 -7.67 6.28
N ASP A 324 19.04 -6.56 6.10
CA ASP A 324 18.54 -5.68 7.15
C ASP A 324 17.05 -5.94 7.44
N GLY A 325 16.79 -6.78 8.45
CA GLY A 325 15.45 -6.98 9.00
C GLY A 325 15.08 -6.04 10.15
N SER A 326 15.92 -5.06 10.51
CA SER A 326 15.72 -4.28 11.75
C SER A 326 14.40 -3.50 11.79
N LEU A 327 13.87 -3.12 10.62
CA LEU A 327 12.58 -2.43 10.56
C LEU A 327 11.38 -3.36 10.73
N VAL A 328 11.51 -4.63 10.34
CA VAL A 328 10.51 -5.66 10.65
C VAL A 328 10.35 -5.75 12.16
N ASP A 329 11.47 -5.91 12.88
CA ASP A 329 11.47 -5.99 14.35
C ASP A 329 10.95 -4.70 15.02
N ALA A 330 11.35 -3.54 14.51
CA ALA A 330 10.93 -2.25 15.04
C ALA A 330 9.43 -2.00 14.81
N PHE A 331 8.94 -2.33 13.62
CA PHE A 331 7.53 -2.19 13.27
C PHE A 331 6.68 -3.18 14.08
N ALA A 332 7.16 -4.41 14.30
CA ALA A 332 6.47 -5.40 15.13
C ALA A 332 6.19 -4.87 16.55
N LYS A 333 7.19 -4.26 17.19
CA LYS A 333 7.06 -3.63 18.52
C LYS A 333 6.11 -2.44 18.50
N ALA A 334 6.23 -1.58 17.49
CA ALA A 334 5.34 -0.44 17.33
C ALA A 334 3.88 -0.85 17.08
N ALA A 335 3.66 -1.92 16.32
CA ALA A 335 2.36 -2.52 16.06
C ALA A 335 1.71 -3.08 17.34
N GLU A 336 2.49 -3.71 18.23
CA GLU A 336 2.01 -4.14 19.54
C GLU A 336 1.52 -2.97 20.39
N ILE A 337 2.27 -1.87 20.40
CA ILE A 337 1.86 -0.63 21.09
C ILE A 337 0.54 -0.12 20.55
N LEU A 338 0.38 -0.03 19.22
CA LEU A 338 -0.88 0.39 18.61
C LEU A 338 -2.05 -0.50 19.07
N ARG A 339 -1.86 -1.82 19.08
CA ARG A 339 -2.89 -2.77 19.51
C ARG A 339 -3.24 -2.63 20.99
N SER A 340 -2.25 -2.49 21.87
CA SER A 340 -2.49 -2.37 23.31
C SER A 340 -3.09 -1.02 23.70
N GLU A 341 -2.67 0.05 23.01
CA GLU A 341 -3.01 1.41 23.42
C GLU A 341 -4.23 1.98 22.69
N SER A 342 -4.58 1.54 21.49
CA SER A 342 -5.75 2.10 20.77
C SER A 342 -7.09 1.83 21.46
N GLY A 343 -7.15 0.93 22.45
CA GLY A 343 -8.38 0.57 23.16
C GLY A 343 -9.37 -0.16 22.26
N GLY A 344 -8.90 -1.19 21.54
CA GLY A 344 -9.72 -2.01 20.63
C GLY A 344 -11.00 -2.55 21.28
N LYS A 345 -12.00 -2.84 20.46
CA LYS A 345 -13.26 -3.44 20.92
C LYS A 345 -13.13 -4.94 21.15
#